data_AF-A0A3N2KMM8-F1
#
_entry.id   AF-A0A3N2KMM8-F1
#
_cell.length_a   1.000
_cell.length_b   1.000
_cell.length_c   1.000
_cell.angle_alpha   90.00
_cell.angle_beta   90.00
_cell.angle_gamma   90.00
#
_symmetry.space_group_name_H-M   'P 1'
#
loop_
_entity.id
_entity.type
_entity.pdbx_description
1 polymer ?
#
loop_
_entity_poly.entity_id
_entity_poly.type
_entity_poly.pdbx_seq_one_letter_code
_entity_poly.pdbx_strand_id
1 'polypeptide(L)' 'MAKLEYDELVQLLQDGNIGFLRFMLESDNAESYLEWCELHGIEPSEESAEFYYDETEIDMMERQLIDDEDYGIWN' A
#
# COMPACT_ATOMS: atom_id res chain seq x y z
N MET A 1 -16.74 7.59 11.95
CA MET A 1 -16.91 6.66 10.81
C MET A 1 -15.93 5.54 11.09
N ALA A 2 -16.38 4.28 11.09
CA ALA A 2 -15.50 3.15 11.33
C ALA A 2 -14.55 3.06 10.13
N LYS A 3 -13.29 3.44 10.32
CA LYS A 3 -12.22 3.13 9.38
C LYS A 3 -11.96 1.64 9.54
N LEU A 4 -12.10 0.86 8.46
CA LEU A 4 -11.69 -0.54 8.46
C LEU A 4 -10.18 -0.59 8.74
N GLU A 5 -9.73 -1.60 9.48
CA GLU A 5 -8.29 -1.75 9.70
C GLU A 5 -7.61 -2.05 8.35
N TYR A 6 -6.40 -1.53 8.18
CA TYR A 6 -5.62 -1.70 6.95
C TYR A 6 -5.55 -3.18 6.53
N ASP A 7 -5.40 -4.09 7.49
CA ASP A 7 -5.37 -5.54 7.27
C ASP A 7 -6.67 -6.08 6.64
N GLU A 8 -7.85 -5.64 7.10
CA GLU A 8 -9.13 -6.06 6.51
C GLU A 8 -9.30 -5.52 5.09
N LEU A 9 -8.87 -4.28 4.85
CA LEU A 9 -8.88 -3.69 3.51
C LEU A 9 -7.94 -4.45 2.55
N VAL A 10 -6.76 -4.89 3.03
CA VAL A 10 -5.81 -5.66 2.22
C VAL A 10 -6.41 -7.01 1.86
N GLN A 11 -7.05 -7.69 2.82
CA GLN A 11 -7.75 -8.95 2.55
C GLN A 11 -8.86 -8.78 1.50
N LEU A 12 -9.65 -7.71 1.58
CA LEU A 12 -10.69 -7.42 0.59
C LEU A 12 -10.12 -7.13 -0.80
N LEU A 13 -8.98 -6.45 -0.87
CA LEU A 13 -8.27 -6.17 -2.11
C LEU A 13 -7.72 -7.46 -2.74
N GLN A 14 -7.11 -8.34 -1.93
CA GLN A 14 -6.61 -9.64 -2.37
C GLN A 14 -7.71 -10.61 -2.81
N ASP A 15 -8.86 -10.59 -2.14
CA ASP A 15 -10.04 -11.37 -2.53
C ASP A 15 -10.71 -10.82 -3.81
N GLY A 16 -10.32 -9.61 -4.24
CA GLY A 16 -10.89 -8.92 -5.39
C GLY A 16 -12.27 -8.31 -5.13
N ASN A 17 -12.64 -8.14 -3.86
CA ASN A 17 -13.91 -7.54 -3.44
C ASN A 17 -13.90 -6.00 -3.56
N ILE A 18 -12.72 -5.39 -3.45
CA ILE A 18 -12.51 -3.94 -3.66
C ILE A 18 -11.34 -3.71 -4.61
N GLY A 19 -11.39 -2.60 -5.36
CA GLY A 19 -10.27 -2.14 -6.19
C GLY A 19 -9.33 -1.22 -5.42
N PHE A 20 -8.11 -1.01 -5.95
CA PHE A 20 -7.06 -0.21 -5.31
C PHE A 20 -7.51 1.22 -4.97
N LEU A 21 -8.24 1.88 -5.87
CA LEU A 21 -8.74 3.24 -5.61
C LEU A 21 -9.67 3.27 -4.40
N ARG A 22 -10.53 2.26 -4.26
CA ARG A 22 -11.46 2.16 -3.14
C ARG A 22 -10.73 1.83 -1.85
N PHE A 23 -9.77 0.90 -1.91
CA PHE A 23 -8.87 0.58 -0.80
C PHE A 23 -8.18 1.84 -0.26
N MET A 24 -7.57 2.61 -1.15
CA MET A 24 -6.84 3.82 -0.78
C MET A 24 -7.73 4.88 -0.15
N LEU A 25 -8.92 5.12 -0.71
CA LEU A 25 -9.88 6.09 -0.18
C LEU A 25 -10.56 5.66 1.13
N GLU A 26 -10.70 4.34 1.38
CA GLU A 26 -11.27 3.82 2.63
C GLU A 26 -10.21 3.57 3.72
N SER A 27 -8.94 3.52 3.34
CA SER A 27 -7.81 3.44 4.27
C SER A 27 -7.53 4.78 4.95
N ASP A 28 -6.73 4.75 6.02
CA ASP A 28 -6.21 5.97 6.65
C ASP A 28 -5.26 6.75 5.72
N ASN A 29 -4.74 6.10 4.67
CA ASN A 29 -3.80 6.67 3.72
C ASN A 29 -4.48 7.49 2.61
N ALA A 30 -5.81 7.67 2.65
CA ALA A 30 -6.54 8.45 1.65
C ALA A 30 -5.97 9.87 1.48
N GLU A 31 -5.63 10.54 2.58
CA GLU A 31 -5.02 11.87 2.54
C GLU A 31 -3.61 11.82 1.91
N SER A 32 -2.77 10.88 2.35
CA SER A 32 -1.41 10.70 1.80
C SER A 32 -1.39 10.34 0.32
N TYR A 33 -2.38 9.56 -0.13
CA TYR A 33 -2.57 9.22 -1.55
C TYR A 33 -2.95 10.43 -2.38
N LEU A 34 -3.90 11.24 -1.89
CA LEU A 34 -4.32 12.46 -2.58
C LEU A 34 -3.16 13.46 -2.69
N GLU A 35 -2.38 13.62 -1.63
CA GLU A 35 -1.17 14.44 -1.65
C GLU A 35 -0.15 13.90 -2.67
N TRP A 36 0.04 12.59 -2.73
CA TRP A 36 0.93 11.97 -3.71
C TRP A 36 0.45 12.21 -5.15
N CYS A 37 -0.85 12.08 -5.41
CA CYS A 37 -1.47 12.41 -6.69
C CYS A 37 -1.23 13.88 -7.09
N GLU A 38 -1.42 14.82 -6.16
CA GLU A 38 -1.16 16.24 -6.40
C GLU A 38 0.33 16.53 -6.66
N LEU A 39 1.24 15.90 -5.92
CA LEU A 39 2.68 16.06 -6.09
C LEU A 39 3.17 15.51 -7.42
N HIS A 40 2.64 14.37 -7.87
CA HIS A 40 2.99 13.74 -9.14
C HIS A 40 2.23 14.32 -10.33
N GLY A 41 1.22 15.16 -10.09
CA GLY A 41 0.39 15.76 -11.14
C GLY A 41 -0.47 14.73 -11.88
N ILE A 42 -0.89 13.68 -11.17
CA ILE A 42 -1.74 12.61 -11.70
C ILE A 42 -3.09 12.62 -11.01
N GLU A 43 -4.13 12.21 -11.72
CA GLU A 43 -5.48 12.12 -11.16
C GLU A 43 -5.63 10.84 -10.31
N PRO A 44 -6.40 10.89 -9.21
CA PRO A 44 -6.71 9.70 -8.43
C PRO A 44 -7.56 8.73 -9.26
N SER A 45 -7.01 7.56 -9.56
CA SER A 45 -7.57 6.53 -10.44
C SER A 45 -7.13 5.14 -9.95
N GLU A 46 -7.70 4.08 -10.50
CA GLU A 46 -7.26 2.72 -10.17
C GLU A 46 -5.78 2.50 -10.50
N GLU A 47 -5.29 2.99 -11.65
CA GLU A 47 -3.88 2.90 -12.04
C GLU A 47 -2.95 3.63 -11.06
N SER A 48 -3.30 4.84 -10.62
CA SER A 48 -2.45 5.59 -9.68
C SER A 48 -2.52 5.03 -8.27
N ALA A 49 -3.67 4.47 -7.86
CA ALA A 49 -3.83 3.79 -6.58
C ALA A 49 -3.05 2.46 -6.53
N GLU A 50 -3.08 1.69 -7.62
CA GLU A 50 -2.27 0.48 -7.79
C GLU A 50 -0.79 0.82 -7.71
N PHE A 51 -0.33 1.84 -8.45
CA PHE A 51 1.07 2.26 -8.42
C PHE A 51 1.55 2.67 -7.01
N TYR A 52 0.74 3.46 -6.29
CA TYR A 52 1.07 3.83 -4.93
C TYR A 52 1.10 2.62 -4.00
N TYR A 53 0.11 1.72 -4.13
CA TYR A 53 0.05 0.50 -3.34
C TYR A 53 1.28 -0.38 -3.58
N ASP A 54 1.66 -0.60 -4.84
CA ASP A 54 2.88 -1.32 -5.22
C ASP A 54 4.14 -0.69 -4.60
N GLU A 55 4.32 0.63 -4.71
CA GLU A 55 5.46 1.32 -4.08
C GLU A 55 5.48 1.12 -2.54
N THR A 56 4.31 1.12 -1.90
CA THR A 56 4.20 0.94 -0.45
C THR A 56 4.42 -0.52 -0.02
N GLU A 57 3.91 -1.49 -0.79
CA GLU A 57 4.11 -2.92 -0.57
C GLU A 57 5.58 -3.32 -0.80
N ILE A 58 6.22 -2.74 -1.83
CA ILE A 58 7.65 -2.96 -2.11
C ILE A 58 8.50 -2.45 -0.93
N ASP A 59 8.20 -1.27 -0.37
CA ASP A 59 8.92 -0.73 0.79
C ASP A 59 8.69 -1.58 2.05
N MET A 60 7.52 -2.22 2.21
CA MET A 60 7.24 -3.17 3.31
C MET A 60 7.94 -4.52 3.11
N MET A 61 8.00 -5.05 1.89
CA MET A 61 8.72 -6.28 1.56
C MET A 61 10.24 -6.10 1.71
N GLU A 62 10.80 -4.95 1.32
CA GLU A 62 12.23 -4.65 1.52
C GLU A 62 12.58 -4.58 3.01
N ARG A 63 11.68 -4.05 3.86
CA ARG A 63 11.87 -4.07 5.33
C ARG A 63 11.78 -5.47 5.93
N GLN A 64 10.92 -6.36 5.42
CA GLN A 64 10.86 -7.75 5.88
C GLN A 64 12.07 -8.59 5.44
N LEU A 65 12.77 -8.21 4.36
CA LEU A 65 14.03 -8.85 3.94
C LEU A 65 15.26 -8.38 4.73
N ILE A 66 15.14 -7.29 5.51
CA ILE A 66 16.23 -6.75 6.34
C ILE A 66 16.17 -7.27 7.79
N ASP A 67 15.05 -7.91 8.20
CA ASP A 67 14.92 -8.55 9.52
C ASP A 67 15.18 -10.08 9.47
N ASP A 68 15.81 -10.60 8.42
CA ASP A 68 16.58 -11.84 8.56
C ASP A 68 17.91 -11.48 9.24
N GLU A 69 17.84 -11.43 10.57
CA GLU A 69 18.93 -11.44 11.54
C GLU A 69 19.78 -12.74 11.44
N ASP A 70 20.08 -13.21 10.23
CA ASP A 70 21.01 -14.29 9.91
C ASP A 70 21.97 -13.80 8.80
N TYR A 71 22.73 -12.75 9.10
CA TYR A 71 24.04 -12.53 8.46
C TYR A 71 24.98 -13.65 8.94
N GLY A 72 24.66 -14.89 8.55
CA GLY A 72 25.52 -16.04 8.70
C GLY A 72 26.83 -15.72 8.00
N ILE A 73 27.88 -15.60 8.82
CA ILE A 73 29.28 -15.54 8.38
C ILE A 73 29.50 -16.71 7.41
N TRP A 74 29.53 -16.44 6.11
CA TRP A 74 29.98 -17.42 5.12
C TRP A 74 31.49 -17.53 5.23
N ASN A 75 31.92 -18.55 5.96
CA ASN A 75 33.31 -18.97 6.13
C ASN A 75 33.95 -19.41 4.81
#